data_AF-A0A1U7NMG8-F1
#
_entry.id   AF-A0A1U7NMG8-F1
#
_cell.length_a   1.000
_cell.length_b   1.000
_cell.length_c   1.000
_cell.angle_alpha   90.00
_cell.angle_beta   90.00
_cell.angle_gamma   90.00
#
_symmetry.space_group_name_H-M   'P 1'
#
loop_
_entity.id
_entity.type
_entity.pdbx_description
1 polymer ?
#
loop_
_entity_poly.entity_id
_entity_poly.type
_entity_poly.pdbx_seq_one_letter_code
_entity_poly.pdbx_strand_id
1 'polypeptide(L)'
;MAIVLFLFSIQLVSFVCLSVSKSQALYLAQKENRIEMAIVFEAKKILYHNERIRKCGFDEADLILYQNYETRQGSIEFMDQTTFLDVEYRFEGLSKRVRIYYSGVQIDQIEFEA
;
A
#
# COMPACT_ATOMS: atom_id res chain seq x y z
N MET A 1 -44.14 -10.05 27.77
CA MET A 1 -43.01 -11.01 27.71
C MET A 1 -42.51 -11.20 26.29
N ALA A 2 -43.31 -11.72 25.34
CA ALA A 2 -42.86 -11.99 23.97
C ALA A 2 -42.32 -10.76 23.20
N ILE A 3 -42.97 -9.60 23.32
CA ILE A 3 -42.54 -8.35 22.66
C ILE A 3 -41.18 -7.86 23.20
N VAL A 4 -40.94 -8.02 24.50
CA VAL A 4 -39.67 -7.62 25.13
C VAL A 4 -38.53 -8.52 24.64
N LEU A 5 -38.77 -9.83 24.55
CA LEU A 5 -37.81 -10.79 24.01
C LEU A 5 -37.52 -10.53 22.53
N PHE A 6 -38.52 -10.12 21.76
CA PHE A 6 -38.37 -9.74 20.36
C PHE A 6 -37.56 -8.45 20.17
N LEU A 7 -37.79 -7.43 21.01
CA LEU A 7 -36.98 -6.20 20.95
C LEU A 7 -35.52 -6.45 21.36
N PHE A 8 -35.31 -7.30 22.38
CA PHE A 8 -33.96 -7.71 22.78
C PHE A 8 -33.23 -8.49 21.69
N SER A 9 -33.90 -9.39 20.97
CA SER A 9 -33.28 -10.14 19.89
C SER A 9 -32.89 -9.23 18.72
N ILE A 10 -33.73 -8.24 18.38
CA ILE A 10 -33.37 -7.23 17.38
C ILE A 10 -32.14 -6.44 17.81
N GLN A 11 -32.09 -5.95 19.05
CA GLN A 11 -30.94 -5.21 19.56
C GLN A 11 -29.65 -6.05 19.52
N LEU A 12 -29.75 -7.33 19.86
CA LEU A 12 -28.61 -8.25 19.83
C LEU A 12 -28.13 -8.49 18.38
N VAL A 13 -29.04 -8.72 17.45
CA VAL A 13 -28.70 -8.87 16.01
C VAL A 13 -28.07 -7.59 15.46
N SER A 14 -28.62 -6.42 15.78
CA SER A 14 -28.05 -5.13 15.38
C SER A 14 -26.64 -4.94 15.93
N PHE A 15 -26.40 -5.30 17.21
CA PHE A 15 -25.08 -5.19 17.83
C PHE A 15 -24.06 -6.13 17.18
N VAL A 16 -24.45 -7.39 16.92
CA VAL A 16 -23.60 -8.35 16.22
C VAL A 16 -23.28 -7.84 14.81
N CYS A 17 -24.28 -7.36 14.07
CA CYS A 17 -24.08 -6.85 12.71
C CYS A 17 -23.10 -5.66 12.67
N LEU A 18 -23.25 -4.71 13.60
CA LEU A 18 -22.33 -3.58 13.74
C LEU A 18 -20.90 -4.03 14.09
N SER A 19 -20.77 -5.01 15.00
CA SER A 19 -19.48 -5.55 15.39
C SER A 19 -18.77 -6.23 14.22
N VAL A 20 -19.50 -7.04 13.45
CA VAL A 20 -18.98 -7.73 12.27
C VAL A 20 -18.56 -6.72 11.20
N SER A 21 -19.39 -5.73 10.89
CA SER A 21 -19.07 -4.69 9.91
C SER A 21 -17.80 -3.91 10.27
N LYS A 22 -17.68 -3.49 11.54
CA LYS A 22 -16.47 -2.81 12.04
C LYS A 22 -15.23 -3.69 11.94
N SER A 23 -15.35 -4.97 12.27
CA SER A 23 -14.23 -5.92 12.20
C SER A 23 -13.78 -6.14 10.76
N GLN A 24 -14.71 -6.23 9.80
CA GLN A 24 -14.38 -6.32 8.38
C GLN A 24 -13.68 -5.05 7.87
N ALA A 25 -14.19 -3.87 8.22
CA ALA A 25 -13.55 -2.61 7.84
C ALA A 25 -12.12 -2.51 8.39
N LEU A 26 -11.91 -2.92 9.65
CA LEU A 26 -10.59 -2.95 10.27
C LEU A 26 -9.65 -3.93 9.57
N TYR A 27 -10.14 -5.12 9.21
CA TYR A 27 -9.36 -6.11 8.47
C TYR A 27 -8.90 -5.58 7.11
N LEU A 28 -9.79 -4.91 6.38
CA LEU A 28 -9.46 -4.29 5.09
C LEU A 28 -8.41 -3.18 5.25
N ALA A 29 -8.58 -2.28 6.23
CA ALA A 29 -7.61 -1.23 6.53
C ALA A 29 -6.24 -1.80 6.94
N GLN A 30 -6.21 -2.90 7.70
CA GLN A 30 -4.96 -3.58 8.04
C GLN A 30 -4.29 -4.20 6.81
N LYS A 31 -5.07 -4.77 5.88
CA LYS A 31 -4.56 -5.32 4.64
C LYS A 31 -3.94 -4.23 3.76
N GLU A 32 -4.62 -3.10 3.61
CA GLU A 32 -4.08 -1.94 2.87
C GLU A 32 -2.79 -1.42 3.50
N ASN A 33 -2.77 -1.20 4.81
CA ASN A 33 -1.56 -0.75 5.53
C ASN A 33 -0.35 -1.69 5.31
N ARG A 34 -0.56 -3.00 5.24
CA ARG A 34 0.53 -3.96 4.96
C ARG A 34 1.11 -3.78 3.56
N ILE A 35 0.25 -3.54 2.57
CA ILE A 35 0.68 -3.30 1.19
C ILE A 35 1.46 -2.00 1.12
N GLU A 36 0.94 -0.92 1.71
CA GLU A 36 1.60 0.39 1.74
C GLU A 36 2.97 0.32 2.43
N MET A 37 3.07 -0.39 3.56
CA MET A 37 4.36 -0.62 4.23
C MET A 37 5.35 -1.41 3.36
N ALA A 38 4.87 -2.43 2.63
CA ALA A 38 5.72 -3.19 1.72
C ALA A 38 6.22 -2.32 0.56
N ILE A 39 5.36 -1.46 0.01
CA ILE A 39 5.71 -0.50 -1.04
C ILE A 39 6.80 0.46 -0.56
N VAL A 40 6.62 1.08 0.62
CA VAL A 40 7.61 2.01 1.17
C VAL A 40 8.94 1.31 1.46
N PHE A 41 8.89 0.06 1.94
CA PHE A 41 10.10 -0.72 2.18
C PHE A 41 10.88 -0.99 0.91
N GLU A 42 10.21 -1.40 -0.18
CA GLU A 42 10.91 -1.64 -1.44
C GLU A 42 11.35 -0.36 -2.15
N ALA A 43 10.55 0.70 -2.08
CA ALA A 43 10.95 2.03 -2.56
C ALA A 43 12.29 2.44 -1.92
N LYS A 44 12.45 2.29 -0.60
CA LYS A 44 13.73 2.59 0.08
C LYS A 44 14.90 1.77 -0.45
N LYS A 45 14.70 0.51 -0.81
CA LYS A 45 15.79 -0.31 -1.38
C LYS A 45 16.21 0.20 -2.76
N ILE A 46 15.24 0.53 -3.60
CA ILE A 46 15.48 1.12 -4.93
C ILE A 46 16.26 2.43 -4.78
N LEU A 47 15.80 3.33 -3.89
CA LEU A 47 16.46 4.61 -3.65
C LEU A 47 17.89 4.44 -3.14
N TYR A 48 18.11 3.53 -2.19
CA TYR A 48 19.46 3.29 -1.66
C TYR A 48 20.41 2.73 -2.73
N HIS A 49 19.92 1.81 -3.57
CA HIS A 49 20.68 1.25 -4.68
C HIS A 49 21.03 2.32 -5.71
N ASN A 50 20.03 3.08 -6.18
CA ASN A 50 20.21 4.11 -7.20
C ASN A 50 21.10 5.25 -6.69
N GLU A 51 20.95 5.69 -5.44
CA GLU A 51 21.82 6.71 -4.87
C GLU A 51 23.27 6.22 -4.80
N ARG A 52 23.50 4.96 -4.41
CA ARG A 52 24.85 4.41 -4.35
C ARG A 52 25.52 4.40 -5.72
N ILE A 53 24.78 4.03 -6.78
CA ILE A 53 25.27 4.08 -8.16
C ILE A 53 25.65 5.52 -8.54
N ARG A 54 24.72 6.46 -8.33
CA ARG A 54 24.91 7.89 -8.63
C ARG A 54 26.13 8.48 -7.90
N LYS A 55 26.31 8.16 -6.61
CA LYS A 55 27.41 8.70 -5.79
C LYS A 55 28.77 8.08 -6.08
N CYS A 56 28.81 6.79 -6.39
CA CYS A 56 30.06 6.08 -6.63
C CYS A 56 30.52 6.14 -8.10
N GLY A 57 29.73 6.77 -8.99
CA GLY A 57 30.08 6.91 -10.40
C GLY A 57 30.08 5.57 -11.15
N PHE A 58 29.22 4.64 -10.72
CA PHE A 58 28.98 3.40 -11.47
C PHE A 58 28.17 3.70 -12.74
N ASP A 59 28.09 2.72 -13.65
CA ASP A 59 27.37 2.86 -14.91
C ASP A 59 25.88 3.17 -14.64
N GLU A 60 25.32 4.14 -15.37
CA GLU A 60 23.89 4.47 -15.29
C GLU A 60 23.01 3.28 -15.72
N ALA A 61 23.55 2.34 -16.48
CA ALA A 61 22.86 1.09 -16.84
C ALA A 61 22.52 0.21 -15.62
N ASP A 62 23.20 0.37 -14.48
CA ASP A 62 22.94 -0.39 -13.27
C ASP A 62 21.77 0.17 -12.42
N LEU A 63 21.22 1.34 -12.81
CA LEU A 63 20.10 1.97 -12.12
C LEU A 63 18.83 1.13 -12.24
N ILE A 64 18.12 0.97 -11.13
CA ILE A 64 16.80 0.35 -11.10
C ILE A 64 15.79 1.45 -11.47
N LEU A 65 15.51 1.58 -12.77
CA LEU A 65 14.52 2.54 -13.28
C LEU A 65 13.12 1.95 -13.32
N TYR A 66 13.01 0.64 -13.45
CA TYR A 66 11.75 -0.08 -13.45
C TYR A 66 11.89 -1.41 -12.72
N GLN A 67 10.91 -1.73 -11.88
CA GLN A 67 10.84 -3.02 -11.20
C GLN A 67 9.39 -3.45 -11.03
N ASN A 68 9.08 -4.69 -11.38
CA ASN A 68 7.75 -5.27 -11.18
C ASN A 68 7.82 -6.47 -10.24
N TYR A 69 6.88 -6.52 -9.30
CA TYR A 69 6.65 -7.63 -8.39
C TYR A 69 5.28 -8.23 -8.68
N GLU A 70 5.27 -9.41 -9.27
CA GLU A 70 4.05 -10.18 -9.48
C GLU A 70 3.84 -11.19 -8.35
N THR A 71 2.61 -11.26 -7.86
CA THR A 71 2.16 -12.24 -6.88
C THR A 71 0.88 -12.90 -7.39
N ARG A 72 0.45 -13.99 -6.74
CA ARG A 72 -0.82 -14.64 -7.07
C ARG A 72 -2.05 -13.72 -6.91
N GLN A 73 -1.92 -12.65 -6.14
CA GLN A 73 -3.03 -11.79 -5.72
C GLN A 73 -3.01 -10.42 -6.42
N GLY A 74 -1.94 -10.11 -7.14
CA GLY A 74 -1.72 -8.77 -7.68
C GLY A 74 -0.31 -8.51 -8.19
N SER A 75 -0.10 -7.33 -8.75
CA SER A 75 1.20 -6.81 -9.18
C SER A 75 1.52 -5.47 -8.51
N ILE A 76 2.81 -5.17 -8.37
CA ILE A 76 3.33 -3.88 -7.93
C ILE A 76 4.43 -3.47 -8.89
N GLU A 77 4.22 -2.37 -9.60
CA GLU A 77 5.16 -1.79 -10.56
C GLU A 77 5.76 -0.53 -9.95
N PHE A 78 7.09 -0.44 -9.93
CA PHE A 78 7.86 0.71 -9.51
C PHE A 78 8.56 1.31 -10.71
N MET A 79 8.49 2.63 -10.86
CA MET A 79 9.16 3.36 -11.93
C MET A 79 9.84 4.61 -11.36
N ASP A 80 11.16 4.69 -11.48
CA ASP A 80 11.95 5.83 -10.99
C ASP A 80 11.92 6.97 -12.01
N GLN A 81 11.33 8.11 -11.61
CA GLN A 81 11.24 9.35 -12.40
C GLN A 81 12.28 10.39 -11.92
N THR A 82 13.35 9.94 -11.24
CA THR A 82 14.46 10.76 -10.71
C THR A 82 14.12 11.64 -9.52
N THR A 83 12.93 12.22 -9.49
CA THR A 83 12.43 13.09 -8.40
C THR A 83 11.34 12.42 -7.56
N PHE A 84 10.71 11.40 -8.11
CA PHE A 84 9.74 10.57 -7.41
C PHE A 84 9.78 9.13 -7.96
N LEU A 85 9.38 8.18 -7.13
CA LEU A 85 9.01 6.84 -7.57
C LEU A 85 7.52 6.81 -7.83
N ASP A 86 7.17 6.43 -9.06
CA ASP A 86 5.80 6.15 -9.46
C ASP A 86 5.52 4.67 -9.21
N VAL A 87 4.57 4.40 -8.32
CA VAL A 87 4.23 3.04 -7.92
C VAL A 87 2.78 2.76 -8.27
N GLU A 88 2.55 1.80 -9.15
CA GLU A 88 1.21 1.30 -9.41
C GLU A 88 1.07 -0.08 -8.76
N TYR A 89 0.06 -0.27 -7.92
CA TYR A 89 -0.26 -1.58 -7.41
C TYR A 89 -1.69 -1.99 -7.76
N ARG A 90 -1.83 -3.24 -8.20
CA ARG A 90 -3.11 -3.85 -8.56
C ARG A 90 -3.30 -5.09 -7.71
N PHE A 91 -4.23 -5.05 -6.76
CA PHE A 91 -4.56 -6.19 -5.89
C PHE A 91 -6.07 -6.44 -5.88
N GLU A 92 -6.48 -7.68 -6.13
CA GLU A 92 -7.90 -8.11 -6.03
C GLU A 92 -8.92 -7.18 -6.72
N GLY A 93 -8.54 -6.60 -7.87
CA GLY A 93 -9.40 -5.70 -8.66
C GLY A 93 -9.36 -4.22 -8.24
N LEU A 94 -8.61 -3.86 -7.20
CA LEU A 94 -8.26 -2.48 -6.86
C LEU A 94 -6.95 -2.11 -7.54
N SER A 95 -6.95 -1.04 -8.33
CA SER A 95 -5.74 -0.38 -8.84
C SER A 95 -5.60 0.95 -8.13
N LYS A 96 -4.42 1.21 -7.58
CA LYS A 96 -4.06 2.46 -6.93
C LYS A 96 -2.67 2.88 -7.38
N ARG A 97 -2.47 4.18 -7.47
CA ARG A 97 -1.18 4.77 -7.85
C ARG A 97 -0.65 5.60 -6.68
N VAL A 98 0.64 5.46 -6.40
CA VAL A 98 1.31 6.13 -5.30
C VAL A 98 2.55 6.81 -5.86
N ARG A 99 2.71 8.09 -5.55
CA ARG A 99 3.93 8.84 -5.86
C ARG A 99 4.72 9.04 -4.59
N ILE A 100 5.96 8.59 -4.59
CA ILE A 100 6.87 8.71 -3.45
C ILE A 100 7.97 9.70 -3.84
N TYR A 101 7.87 10.92 -3.32
CA TYR A 101 8.85 11.97 -3.53
C TYR A 101 10.05 11.77 -2.61
N TYR A 102 11.25 11.93 -3.16
CA TYR A 102 12.47 11.64 -2.45
C TYR A 102 13.60 12.61 -2.79
N SER A 103 14.52 12.79 -1.84
CA SER A 103 15.78 13.52 -2.01
C SER A 103 16.92 12.63 -1.53
N GLY A 104 17.65 12.05 -2.48
CA GLY A 104 18.61 10.98 -2.19
C GLY A 104 17.90 9.70 -1.70
N VAL A 105 18.26 9.20 -0.52
CA VAL A 105 17.61 8.03 0.12
C VAL A 105 16.41 8.43 0.98
N GLN A 106 16.24 9.73 1.26
CA GLN A 106 15.18 10.20 2.13
C GLN A 106 13.87 10.31 1.36
N ILE A 107 12.80 9.70 1.89
CA ILE A 107 11.43 9.91 1.40
C ILE A 107 10.87 11.13 2.12
N ASP A 108 10.48 12.13 1.36
CA ASP A 108 9.98 13.41 1.89
C ASP A 108 8.45 13.44 1.93
N GLN A 109 7.79 12.88 0.92
CA GLN A 109 6.33 12.89 0.80
C GLN A 109 5.81 11.66 0.05
N ILE A 110 4.63 11.18 0.46
CA ILE A 110 3.91 10.10 -0.21
C ILE A 110 2.51 10.62 -0.57
N GLU A 111 2.17 10.56 -1.85
CA GLU A 111 0.86 10.94 -2.38
C GLU A 111 0.13 9.71 -2.91
N PHE A 112 -1.07 9.47 -2.40
CA PHE A 112 -1.94 8.39 -2.86
C PHE A 112 -2.96 8.98 -3.83
N GLU A 113 -2.89 8.58 -5.10
CA GLU A 113 -3.92 8.89 -6.09
C GLU A 113 -5.01 7.81 -6.01
N ALA A 114 -6.26 8.27 -5.91
CA ALA A 114 -7.45 7.42 -5.79
C ALA A 114 -8.00 6.99 -7.15
#